data_AF-A0A484HKT6-F1
#
_entry.id   AF-A0A484HKT6-F1
#
_cell.length_a   1.000
_cell.length_b   1.000
_cell.length_c   1.000
_cell.angle_alpha   90.00
_cell.angle_beta   90.00
_cell.angle_gamma   90.00
#
_symmetry.space_group_name_H-M   'P 1'
#
loop_
_entity.id
_entity.type
_entity.pdbx_description
1 polymer ?
#
loop_
_entity_poly.entity_id
_entity_poly.type
_entity_poly.pdbx_seq_one_letter_code
_entity_poly.pdbx_strand_id
1 'polypeptide(L)' 'MEWIDALQGKTVGLDTAPLIYFIEENPAHIKTVKLFFEEMDRGNFLVVTSTVTLLEALVHPLRNNN' A
#
# COMPACT_ATOMS: atom_id res chain seq x y z
N MET A 1 2.41 -16.85 -2.52
CA MET A 1 2.43 -16.53 -1.08
C MET A 1 0.99 -16.64 -0.63
N GLU A 2 0.66 -17.58 0.26
CA GLU A 2 -0.74 -17.94 0.55
C GLU A 2 -1.64 -16.77 0.96
N TRP A 3 -1.06 -15.70 1.53
CA TRP A 3 -1.82 -14.54 1.96
C TRP A 3 -2.32 -13.66 0.81
N ILE A 4 -1.64 -13.60 -0.35
CA ILE A 4 -2.07 -12.76 -1.48
C ILE A 4 -3.17 -13.44 -2.27
N ASP A 5 -3.11 -14.77 -2.36
CA ASP A 5 -4.15 -15.61 -2.98
C ASP A 5 -5.47 -15.45 -2.23
N ALA A 6 -5.41 -15.23 -0.90
CA ALA A 6 -6.59 -14.94 -0.09
C ALA A 6 -7.27 -13.60 -0.42
N LEU A 7 -6.64 -12.71 -1.19
CA LEU A 7 -7.20 -11.42 -1.62
C LEU A 7 -7.91 -11.49 -2.97
N GLN A 8 -7.71 -12.56 -3.75
CA GLN A 8 -8.25 -12.66 -5.12
C GLN A 8 -9.75 -12.41 -5.18
N GLY A 9 -10.16 -11.52 -6.09
CA GLY A 9 -11.56 -11.13 -6.31
C GLY A 9 -12.19 -10.31 -5.17
N LYS A 10 -11.43 -9.94 -4.14
CA LYS A 10 -11.93 -9.12 -3.01
C LYS A 10 -11.67 -7.64 -3.24
N THR A 11 -12.37 -6.82 -2.45
CA THR A 11 -12.03 -5.41 -2.26
C THR A 11 -11.32 -5.27 -0.92
N VAL A 12 -10.12 -4.69 -0.94
CA VAL A 12 -9.24 -4.53 0.22
C VAL A 12 -9.18 -3.07 0.62
N GLY A 13 -9.44 -2.79 1.90
CA GLY A 13 -9.18 -1.47 2.48
C GLY A 13 -7.68 -1.28 2.70
N LEU A 14 -7.09 -0.28 2.07
CA LEU A 14 -5.68 0.05 2.20
C LEU A 14 -5.48 1.12 3.28
N ASP A 15 -4.73 0.74 4.32
CA ASP A 15 -4.23 1.64 5.35
C ASP A 15 -2.98 2.39 4.86
N THR A 16 -2.51 3.35 5.65
CA THR A 16 -1.46 4.29 5.26
C THR A 16 -0.07 3.66 5.18
N ALA A 17 0.25 2.75 6.11
CA ALA A 17 1.59 2.19 6.23
C ALA A 17 2.09 1.47 4.95
N PRO A 18 1.31 0.60 4.27
CA PRO A 18 1.73 0.01 3.01
C PRO A 18 2.09 1.04 1.92
N LEU A 19 1.35 2.16 1.85
CA LEU A 19 1.60 3.21 0.87
C LEU A 19 2.89 3.98 1.19
N ILE A 20 3.10 4.36 2.46
CA ILE A 20 4.35 5.00 2.91
C ILE A 20 5.55 4.09 2.65
N TYR A 21 5.48 2.82 3.05
CA TYR A 21 6.60 1.89 2.89
C TYR A 21 6.93 1.59 1.43
N PHE A 22 5.94 1.66 0.54
CA PHE A 22 6.17 1.54 -0.90
C PHE A 22 6.86 2.77 -1.47
N ILE A 23 6.42 3.98 -1.09
CA ILE A 23 7.01 5.24 -1.57
C ILE A 23 8.43 5.47 -1.01
N GLU A 24 8.64 5.21 0.28
CA GLU A 24 9.93 5.40 0.95
C GLU A 24 10.90 4.22 0.76
N GLU A 25 10.48 3.18 0.04
CA GLU A 25 11.24 1.94 -0.17
C GLU A 25 11.78 1.33 1.13
N ASN A 26 10.95 1.28 2.18
CA ASN A 26 11.37 0.83 3.50
C ASN A 26 12.03 -0.57 3.43
N PRO A 27 13.31 -0.75 3.83
CA PRO A 27 14.03 -2.01 3.61
C PRO A 27 13.39 -3.25 4.25
N ALA A 28 12.68 -3.07 5.37
CA ALA A 28 12.03 -4.16 6.09
C ALA A 28 10.72 -4.61 5.42
N HIS A 29 10.08 -3.74 4.64
CA HIS A 29 8.72 -3.96 4.14
C HIS A 29 8.60 -3.94 2.61
N ILE A 30 9.58 -3.37 1.90
CA ILE A 30 9.52 -3.11 0.45
C ILE A 30 9.20 -4.37 -0.36
N LYS A 31 9.78 -5.53 -0.01
CA LYS A 31 9.52 -6.78 -0.72
C LYS A 31 8.04 -7.19 -0.66
N THR A 32 7.41 -7.02 0.51
CA THR A 32 6.03 -7.41 0.74
C THR A 32 5.06 -6.42 0.09
N VAL A 33 5.28 -5.12 0.28
CA VAL A 33 4.38 -4.08 -0.28
C VAL A 33 4.51 -4.00 -1.80
N LYS A 34 5.70 -4.20 -2.36
CA LYS A 34 5.88 -4.24 -3.82
C LYS A 34 5.08 -5.38 -4.45
N LEU A 35 5.14 -6.58 -3.87
CA LEU A 35 4.32 -7.70 -4.35
C LEU A 35 2.82 -7.38 -4.25
N PHE A 36 2.37 -6.78 -3.14
CA PHE A 36 0.97 -6.36 -2.98
C PHE A 36 0.52 -5.43 -4.11
N PHE A 37 1.30 -4.37 -4.39
CA PHE A 37 0.96 -3.39 -5.42
C PHE A 37 1.08 -3.96 -6.84
N GLU A 38 2.03 -4.87 -7.10
CA GLU A 38 2.12 -5.57 -8.40
C GLU A 38 0.89 -6.45 -8.66
N GLU A 39 0.40 -7.20 -7.68
CA GLU A 39 -0.79 -8.03 -7.84
C GLU A 39 -2.08 -7.21 -7.93
N MET A 40 -2.14 -6.08 -7.21
CA MET A 40 -3.20 -5.09 -7.38
C MET A 40 -3.21 -4.51 -8.80
N ASP A 41 -2.04 -4.13 -9.34
CA ASP A 41 -1.90 -3.56 -10.70
C ASP A 41 -2.30 -4.56 -11.79
N ARG A 42 -2.08 -5.86 -11.56
CA ARG A 42 -2.60 -6.94 -12.43
C ARG A 42 -4.13 -7.08 -12.39
N GLY A 43 -4.81 -6.42 -11.47
CA GLY A 43 -6.27 -6.50 -11.32
C GLY A 43 -6.76 -7.76 -10.59
N ASN A 44 -5.90 -8.45 -9.85
CA ASN A 44 -6.29 -9.66 -9.12
C ASN A 44 -7.24 -9.39 -7.95
N PHE A 45 -7.24 -8.16 -7.44
CA PHE A 45 -8.17 -7.65 -6.45
C PHE A 45 -8.28 -6.13 -6.56
N LEU A 46 -9.32 -5.56 -5.94
CA LEU A 46 -9.52 -4.12 -5.92
C LEU A 46 -9.03 -3.54 -4.59
N VAL A 47 -8.57 -2.29 -4.63
CA VAL A 47 -8.15 -1.55 -3.46
C VAL A 47 -8.98 -0.28 -3.33
N VAL A 48 -9.44 -0.03 -2.11
CA VAL A 48 -10.08 1.24 -1.70
C VAL A 48 -9.31 1.81 -0.53
N THR A 49 -9.23 3.14 -0.45
CA THR A 49 -8.61 3.83 0.67
C THR A 49 -9.39 5.08 1.03
N SER A 50 -9.02 5.74 2.11
CA SER A 50 -9.66 6.97 2.57
C SER A 50 -8.88 8.20 2.08
N THR A 51 -9.56 9.35 2.03
CA THR A 51 -8.89 10.64 1.85
C THR A 51 -7.93 10.97 3.00
N VAL A 52 -8.18 10.43 4.19
CA VAL A 52 -7.29 10.57 5.37
C VAL A 52 -5.97 9.84 5.14
N THR A 53 -6.00 8.64 4.58
CA THR A 53 -4.79 7.87 4.22
C THR A 53 -3.91 8.63 3.24
N LEU A 54 -4.53 9.29 2.23
CA LEU A 54 -3.79 10.14 1.30
C LEU A 54 -3.20 11.38 2.00
N LEU A 55 -3.92 11.99 2.93
CA LEU A 55 -3.41 13.12 3.71
C LEU A 55 -2.17 12.72 4.52
N GLU A 56 -2.21 11.57 5.18
CA GLU A 56 -1.08 11.06 5.96
C GLU A 56 0.13 10.79 5.07
N ALA A 57 -0.06 10.11 3.95
CA ALA A 57 1.03 9.81 3.02
C ALA A 57 1.64 11.05 2.36
N LEU A 58 0.84 12.08 2.07
CA LEU A 58 1.31 13.26 1.33
C LEU A 58 1.77 14.41 2.23
N VAL A 59 1.22 14.54 3.44
CA VAL A 59 1.48 15.69 4.31
C VAL A 59 2.45 15.36 5.44
N HIS A 60 2.47 14.11 5.93
CA HIS A 60 3.44 13.72 6.95
C HIS A 60 4.89 13.89 6.48
N PRO A 61 5.29 13.54 5.24
CA PRO A 61 6.65 13.78 4.75
C PRO A 61 7.01 15.27 4.73
N LEU A 62 6.09 16.12 4.25
CA LEU A 62 6.28 17.57 4.20
C LEU A 62 6.54 18.19 5.58
N ARG A 63 5.88 17.68 6.62
CA ARG A 63 6.11 18.14 8.01
C ARG A 63 7.47 17.72 8.55
N ASN A 64 8.07 16.68 7.99
CA ASN A 64 9.36 16.15 8.40
C ASN A 64 10.53 16.64 7.52
N ASN A 65 10.30 17.60 6.61
CA ASN A 65 11.25 18.09 5.61
C ASN A 65 11.79 16.99 4.67
N ASN A 66 10.95 16.01 4.34
CA ASN A 66 11.17 15.08 3.22
C ASN A 66 10.45 15.59 1.97
#